data_AF-A0A0B6YA31-F1
#
_entry.id   AF-A0A0B6YA31-F1
#
_cell.length_a   1.000
_cell.length_b   1.000
_cell.length_c   1.000
_cell.angle_alpha   90.00
_cell.angle_beta   90.00
_cell.angle_gamma   90.00
#
_symmetry.space_group_name_H-M   'P 1'
#
loop_
_entity.id
_entity.type
_entity.pdbx_description
1 polymer ?
#
loop_
_entity_poly.entity_id
_entity_poly.type
_entity_poly.pdbx_seq_one_letter_code
_entity_poly.pdbx_strand_id
1 'polypeptide(L)'
;FSYLIVEDAEIFPGTLACDHFGSMLKLETGENLITQMANYFEFLSVIAVTENALWTSPYLDAWGLGLMITHAVPITSRKTGKYIGVIGIDATLDEIENFLT
;
A
#
# COMPACT_ATOMS: atom_id res chain seq x y z
N PHE A 1 -13.04 -7.99 2.28
CA PHE A 1 -13.01 -7.05 1.14
C PHE A 1 -13.84 -7.62 0.02
N SER A 2 -14.72 -6.82 -0.56
CA SER A 2 -15.58 -7.24 -1.67
C SER A 2 -15.38 -6.30 -2.85
N TYR A 3 -15.12 -6.84 -4.04
CA TYR A 3 -15.01 -6.03 -5.26
C TYR A 3 -16.09 -6.46 -6.22
N LEU A 4 -16.99 -5.53 -6.53
CA LEU A 4 -18.10 -5.78 -7.44
C LEU A 4 -17.69 -5.29 -8.82
N ILE A 5 -17.84 -6.12 -9.85
CA ILE A 5 -17.70 -5.70 -11.25
C ILE A 5 -18.91 -4.85 -11.67
N VAL A 6 -19.05 -4.49 -12.96
CA VAL A 6 -20.11 -3.59 -13.44
C VAL A 6 -21.50 -4.28 -13.47
N GLU A 7 -21.97 -4.74 -12.31
CA GLU A 7 -23.29 -5.33 -12.07
C GLU A 7 -24.01 -4.53 -10.98
N ASP A 8 -25.35 -4.44 -11.05
CA ASP A 8 -26.18 -3.81 -10.03
C ASP A 8 -26.58 -4.85 -8.97
N ALA A 9 -25.58 -5.30 -8.22
CA ALA A 9 -25.70 -6.37 -7.23
C ALA A 9 -25.00 -6.03 -5.90
N GLU A 10 -24.97 -4.76 -5.48
CA GLU A 10 -24.22 -4.24 -4.33
C GLU A 10 -24.66 -4.82 -2.98
N ILE A 11 -25.92 -5.23 -2.85
CA ILE A 11 -26.52 -5.63 -1.56
C ILE A 11 -25.76 -6.80 -0.93
N PHE A 12 -25.54 -7.89 -1.68
CA PHE A 12 -24.84 -9.07 -1.17
C PHE A 12 -23.36 -8.81 -0.82
N PRO A 13 -22.49 -8.32 -1.75
CA PRO A 13 -21.09 -8.05 -1.46
C PRO A 13 -20.90 -6.93 -0.42
N GLY A 14 -21.83 -5.96 -0.39
CA GLY A 14 -21.83 -4.89 0.60
C GLY A 14 -22.15 -5.41 1.99
N THR A 15 -23.18 -6.24 2.14
CA THR A 15 -23.53 -6.89 3.43
C THR A 15 -22.38 -7.76 3.91
N LEU A 16 -21.82 -8.60 3.03
CA LEU A 16 -20.67 -9.45 3.36
C LEU A 16 -19.44 -8.63 3.78
N ALA A 17 -19.16 -7.50 3.11
CA ALA A 17 -18.06 -6.64 3.52
C ALA A 17 -18.29 -6.03 4.91
N CYS A 18 -19.50 -5.52 5.18
CA CYS A 18 -19.84 -4.93 6.47
C CYS A 18 -19.77 -5.94 7.63
N ASP A 19 -20.35 -7.13 7.44
CA ASP A 19 -20.44 -8.18 8.47
C ASP A 19 -19.07 -8.71 8.91
N HIS A 20 -18.05 -8.56 8.06
CA HIS A 20 -16.69 -9.04 8.30
C HIS A 20 -15.66 -7.92 8.52
N PHE A 21 -16.10 -6.71 8.90
CA PHE A 21 -15.23 -5.54 9.12
C PHE A 21 -14.31 -5.30 7.91
N GLY A 22 -14.89 -5.30 6.71
CA GLY A 22 -14.19 -5.07 5.46
C GLY A 22 -14.61 -3.76 4.80
N SER A 23 -14.16 -3.62 3.55
CA SER A 23 -14.57 -2.56 2.64
C SER A 23 -15.06 -3.16 1.32
N MET A 24 -16.00 -2.48 0.67
CA MET A 24 -16.49 -2.81 -0.67
C MET A 24 -16.20 -1.65 -1.63
N LEU A 25 -15.81 -1.98 -2.87
CA LEU A 25 -15.70 -1.01 -3.96
C LEU A 25 -16.26 -1.61 -5.26
N LYS A 26 -16.99 -0.81 -6.04
CA LYS A 26 -17.49 -1.19 -7.37
C LYS A 26 -16.46 -0.78 -8.43
N LEU A 27 -15.95 -1.76 -9.16
CA LEU A 27 -15.00 -1.58 -10.26
C LEU A 27 -15.78 -1.08 -11.48
N GLU A 28 -15.39 0.07 -12.01
CA GLU A 28 -16.04 0.69 -13.16
C GLU A 28 -15.56 0.09 -14.48
N THR A 29 -14.28 -0.30 -14.53
CA THR A 29 -13.63 -0.87 -15.72
C THR A 29 -12.62 -1.95 -15.34
N GLY A 30 -12.17 -2.73 -16.33
CA GLY A 30 -11.05 -3.67 -16.17
C GLY A 30 -9.66 -3.01 -16.21
N GLU A 31 -9.57 -1.69 -16.33
CA GLU A 31 -8.31 -0.95 -16.45
C GLU A 31 -7.88 -0.38 -15.10
N ASN A 32 -6.58 -0.22 -14.85
CA ASN A 32 -6.08 0.38 -13.60
C ASN A 32 -6.64 -0.27 -12.32
N LEU A 33 -6.86 -1.60 -12.34
CA LEU A 33 -7.45 -2.33 -11.22
C LEU A 33 -6.69 -2.12 -9.90
N ILE A 34 -5.37 -2.00 -9.95
CA ILE A 34 -4.55 -1.70 -8.76
C ILE A 34 -5.01 -0.39 -8.09
N THR A 35 -5.27 0.65 -8.88
CA THR A 35 -5.78 1.93 -8.39
C THR A 35 -7.23 1.81 -7.93
N GLN A 36 -8.08 1.12 -8.69
CA GLN A 36 -9.49 0.95 -8.31
C GLN A 36 -9.64 0.16 -7.01
N MET A 37 -8.76 -0.80 -6.74
CA MET A 37 -8.77 -1.62 -5.52
C MET A 37 -7.97 -1.00 -4.36
N ALA A 38 -7.54 0.27 -4.47
CA ALA A 38 -6.66 0.90 -3.49
C ALA A 38 -7.31 1.15 -2.11
N ASN A 39 -8.65 1.08 -2.00
CA ASN A 39 -9.36 1.18 -0.72
C ASN A 39 -8.94 0.10 0.28
N TYR A 40 -8.40 -1.02 -0.19
CA TYR A 40 -7.74 -2.01 0.65
C TYR A 40 -6.64 -1.41 1.52
N PHE A 41 -5.75 -0.63 0.91
CA PHE A 41 -4.63 -0.01 1.63
C PHE A 41 -5.13 1.07 2.59
N GLU A 42 -6.12 1.87 2.19
CA GLU A 42 -6.73 2.86 3.09
C GLU A 42 -7.34 2.19 4.32
N PHE A 43 -8.14 1.14 4.13
CA PHE A 43 -8.75 0.39 5.22
C PHE A 43 -7.70 -0.19 6.18
N LEU A 44 -6.67 -0.86 5.64
CA LEU A 44 -5.62 -1.44 6.46
C LEU A 44 -4.77 -0.38 7.18
N SER A 45 -4.55 0.78 6.57
CA SER A 45 -3.77 1.86 7.18
C SER A 45 -4.38 2.40 8.47
N VAL A 46 -5.70 2.30 8.63
CA VAL A 46 -6.42 2.74 9.84
C VAL A 46 -6.19 1.78 11.02
N ILE A 47 -5.99 0.49 10.75
CA ILE A 47 -5.78 -0.53 11.79
C ILE A 47 -4.29 -0.81 12.05
N ALA A 48 -3.43 -0.59 11.06
CA ALA A 48 -1.99 -0.86 11.13
C ALA A 48 -1.17 0.40 11.45
N VAL A 49 -1.71 1.30 12.28
CA VAL A 49 -1.05 2.57 12.62
C VAL A 49 0.26 2.27 13.36
N THR A 50 1.37 2.65 12.74
CA THR A 50 2.71 2.52 13.27
C THR A 50 3.58 3.64 12.73
N GLU A 51 4.60 4.03 13.49
CA GLU A 51 5.68 4.91 13.02
C GLU A 51 6.98 4.12 12.79
N ASN A 52 6.93 2.79 12.94
CA ASN A 52 8.10 1.94 12.75
C ASN A 52 8.49 1.91 11.27
N ALA A 53 9.78 2.11 11.05
CA ALA A 53 10.36 1.96 9.73
C ALA A 53 10.66 0.48 9.42
N LEU A 54 10.57 0.12 8.14
CA LEU A 54 10.86 -1.23 7.65
C LEU A 54 11.80 -1.16 6.45
N TRP A 55 12.60 -2.21 6.29
CA TRP A 55 13.44 -2.41 5.12
C TRP A 55 12.73 -3.28 4.09
N THR A 56 12.82 -2.92 2.81
CA THR A 56 12.39 -3.79 1.71
C THR A 56 13.39 -4.92 1.49
N SER A 57 12.93 -5.99 0.84
CA SER A 57 13.83 -6.93 0.18
C SER A 57 14.56 -6.22 -0.98
N PRO A 58 15.77 -6.66 -1.35
CA PRO A 58 16.49 -6.08 -2.49
C PRO A 58 15.66 -6.09 -3.78
N TYR A 59 15.67 -4.98 -4.51
CA TYR A 59 14.98 -4.84 -5.79
C TYR A 59 15.79 -3.96 -6.77
N LEU A 60 15.50 -4.10 -8.06
CA LEU A 60 16.11 -3.28 -9.10
C LEU A 60 15.47 -1.90 -9.11
N ASP A 61 16.30 -0.88 -8.97
CA ASP A 61 15.88 0.51 -9.08
C ASP A 61 15.23 0.83 -10.43
N ALA A 62 14.19 1.65 -10.39
CA ALA A 62 13.46 2.08 -11.57
C ALA A 62 14.27 3.07 -12.44
N TRP A 63 15.23 3.78 -11.87
CA TRP A 63 16.09 4.73 -12.58
C TRP A 63 17.44 4.14 -13.01
N GLY A 64 17.65 2.84 -12.76
CA GLY A 64 18.82 2.11 -13.23
C GLY A 64 20.05 2.23 -12.34
N LEU A 65 19.91 2.63 -11.08
CA LEU A 65 21.01 2.63 -10.10
C LEU A 65 21.46 1.22 -9.69
N GLY A 66 20.74 0.17 -10.09
CA GLY A 66 21.08 -1.22 -9.81
C GLY A 66 20.24 -1.80 -8.68
N LEU A 67 20.83 -2.73 -7.92
CA LEU A 67 20.15 -3.43 -6.83
C LEU A 67 20.21 -2.58 -5.55
N MET A 68 19.06 -2.32 -4.93
CA MET A 68 18.94 -1.49 -3.73
C MET A 68 17.94 -2.04 -2.72
N ILE A 69 18.02 -1.55 -1.49
CA ILE A 69 16.98 -1.69 -0.46
C ILE A 69 16.45 -0.30 -0.09
N THR A 70 15.20 -0.22 0.35
CA THR A 70 14.57 1.02 0.81
C THR A 70 14.22 0.90 2.28
N HIS A 71 14.59 1.91 3.05
CA HIS A 71 14.05 2.15 4.37
C HIS A 71 12.78 2.98 4.27
N ALA A 72 11.63 2.39 4.55
CA ALA A 72 10.32 2.99 4.35
C ALA A 72 9.63 3.32 5.68
N VAL A 73 9.04 4.52 5.77
CA VAL A 73 8.29 5.01 6.93
C VAL A 73 6.88 5.45 6.50
N PRO A 74 5.80 4.92 7.10
CA PRO A 74 4.45 5.41 6.86
C PRO A 74 4.24 6.79 7.49
N ILE A 75 3.55 7.67 6.78
CA ILE A 75 3.25 9.03 7.23
C ILE A 75 1.76 9.16 7.48
N THR A 76 1.41 9.54 8.71
CA THR A 76 0.04 9.85 9.10
C THR A 76 -0.08 11.32 9.48
N SER A 77 -1.25 11.89 9.21
CA SER A 77 -1.59 13.25 9.58
C SER A 77 -1.76 13.34 11.10
N ARG A 78 -0.91 14.14 11.76
CA ARG A 78 -1.09 14.43 13.20
C ARG A 78 -2.41 15.16 13.52
N LYS A 79 -3.02 15.81 12.52
CA LYS A 79 -4.29 16.54 12.69
C LYS A 79 -5.51 15.64 12.54
N THR A 80 -5.47 14.67 11.62
CA THR A 80 -6.65 13.87 11.23
C THR A 80 -6.49 12.38 11.54
N GLY A 81 -5.31 11.92 11.93
CA GLY A 81 -4.97 10.50 12.09
C GLY A 81 -4.93 9.70 10.79
N LYS A 82 -5.23 10.34 9.64
CA LYS A 82 -5.31 9.65 8.35
C LYS A 82 -3.93 9.39 7.75
N TYR A 83 -3.76 8.25 7.11
CA TYR A 83 -2.61 7.95 6.26
C TYR A 83 -2.49 8.97 5.13
N ILE A 84 -1.27 9.45 4.89
CA ILE A 84 -0.94 10.40 3.82
C ILE A 84 -0.13 9.70 2.72
N GLY A 85 0.80 8.83 3.09
CA GLY A 85 1.75 8.23 2.17
C GLY A 85 2.89 7.52 2.88
N VAL A 86 3.92 7.14 2.13
CA VAL A 86 5.17 6.54 2.64
C VAL A 86 6.34 7.38 2.16
N ILE A 87 7.31 7.61 3.04
CA ILE A 87 8.63 8.14 2.66
C ILE A 87 9.62 6.97 2.62
N GLY A 88 10.40 6.90 1.53
CA GLY A 88 11.47 5.92 1.36
C GLY A 88 12.83 6.61 1.23
N ILE A 89 13.86 6.00 1.80
CA ILE A 89 15.26 6.35 1.53
C ILE A 89 15.95 5.09 1.04
N ASP A 90 16.62 5.20 -0.10
CA ASP A 90 17.27 4.07 -0.76
C ASP A 90 18.75 3.96 -0.38
N ALA A 91 19.24 2.73 -0.34
CA ALA A 91 20.65 2.40 -0.25
C ALA A 91 20.97 1.33 -1.29
N THR A 92 21.92 1.61 -2.17
CA THR A 92 22.37 0.61 -3.15
C THR A 92 23.18 -0.47 -2.44
N LEU A 93 23.11 -1.71 -2.93
CA LEU A 93 23.94 -2.78 -2.35
C LEU A 93 25.43 -2.51 -2.53
N ASP A 94 25.82 -1.86 -3.62
CA ASP A 94 27.19 -1.41 -3.86
C ASP A 94 27.68 -0.45 -2.76
N GLU A 95 26.85 0.53 -2.35
CA GLU A 95 27.19 1.43 -1.24
C GLU A 95 27.34 0.68 0.09
N ILE A 96 26.47 -0.29 0.36
CA ILE A 96 26.52 -1.10 1.59
C ILE A 96 27.76 -1.98 1.61
N GLU A 97 28.09 -2.65 0.50
CA GLU A 97 29.29 -3.47 0.37
C GLU A 97 30.55 -2.65 0.60
N ASN A 98 30.67 -1.49 -0.05
CA ASN A 98 31.80 -0.58 0.10
C ASN A 98 31.95 -0.04 1.54
N PHE A 99 30.87 0.10 2.30
CA PHE A 99 30.92 0.52 3.70
C PHE A 99 31.42 -0.61 4.63
N LEU A 100 31.15 -1.87 4.27
CA LEU A 100 31.47 -3.04 5.09
C LEU A 100 32.89 -3.59 4.87
N THR A 101 33.56 -3.22 3.78
CA THR A 101 34.91 -3.66 3.40
C THR A 101 35.95 -2.56 3.55
#